data_AF-A0A662N415-F1
#
_entry.id   AF-A0A662N415-F1
#
_cell.length_a   1.000
_cell.length_b   1.000
_cell.length_c   1.000
_cell.angle_alpha   90.00
_cell.angle_beta   90.00
_cell.angle_gamma   90.00
#
_symmetry.space_group_name_H-M   'P 1'
#
loop_
_entity.id
_entity.type
_entity.pdbx_description
1 polymer ?
#
loop_
_entity_poly.entity_id
_entity_poly.type
_entity_poly.pdbx_seq_one_letter_code
_entity_poly.pdbx_strand_id
1 'polypeptide(L)'
;MLAIQYVTIIVLVALALYVIGKYVRKEFDWREFLSWETLLLIMFVIALKPLELSVTIKNLLGLGRGLDALFVVSIGFAYLLLFRIYMNVDRAEREITELTRKIAIELEEINEKLEKIEKKG
;
A
#
# COMPACT_ATOMS: atom_id res chain seq x y z
N MET A 1 -16.49 8.12 25.66
CA MET A 1 -16.94 7.45 24.41
C MET A 1 -16.94 8.40 23.22
N LEU A 2 -17.52 9.61 23.30
CA LEU A 2 -17.56 10.55 22.17
C LEU A 2 -16.20 11.17 21.77
N ALA A 3 -15.31 11.45 22.73
CA ALA A 3 -14.03 12.10 22.45
C ALA A 3 -13.13 11.28 21.50
N ILE A 4 -13.02 9.97 21.73
CA ILE A 4 -12.25 9.07 20.85
C ILE A 4 -12.87 9.04 19.45
N GLN A 5 -14.19 8.97 19.35
CA GLN A 5 -14.88 8.94 18.06
C GLN A 5 -14.65 10.22 17.24
N TYR A 6 -14.73 11.40 17.88
CA TYR A 6 -14.43 12.66 17.20
C TYR A 6 -12.96 12.77 16.78
N VAL A 7 -12.02 12.35 17.63
CA VAL A 7 -10.59 12.32 17.28
C VAL A 7 -10.36 11.38 16.09
N THR A 8 -10.95 10.18 16.08
CA THR A 8 -10.84 9.23 14.96
C THR A 8 -11.39 9.81 13.66
N ILE A 9 -12.55 10.46 13.70
CA ILE A 9 -13.17 11.09 12.52
C ILE A 9 -12.29 12.22 11.99
N ILE A 10 -11.77 13.09 12.86
CA ILE A 10 -10.87 14.19 12.47
C ILE A 10 -9.61 13.66 11.79
N VAL A 11 -9.00 12.61 12.36
CA VAL A 11 -7.80 11.97 11.79
C VAL A 11 -8.11 11.35 10.42
N LEU A 12 -9.24 10.66 10.26
CA LEU A 12 -9.64 10.08 8.98
C LEU A 12 -9.89 11.15 7.91
N VAL A 13 -10.53 12.25 8.27
CA VAL A 13 -10.75 13.38 7.35
C VAL A 13 -9.42 14.02 6.97
N ALA A 14 -8.50 14.23 7.92
CA ALA A 14 -7.18 14.76 7.64
C ALA A 14 -6.37 13.84 6.70
N LEU A 15 -6.44 12.52 6.89
CA LEU A 15 -5.82 11.52 6.01
C LEU A 15 -6.43 11.53 4.61
N ALA A 16 -7.75 11.63 4.49
CA ALA A 16 -8.42 11.75 3.19
C ALA A 16 -7.96 13.01 2.45
N LEU A 17 -7.93 14.17 3.13
CA LEU A 17 -7.42 15.41 2.54
C LEU A 17 -5.95 15.30 2.13
N TYR A 18 -5.12 14.57 2.89
CA TYR A 18 -3.74 14.31 2.53
C TYR A 18 -3.61 13.45 1.26
N VAL A 19 -4.41 12.38 1.14
CA VAL A 19 -4.43 11.50 -0.04
C VAL A 19 -4.90 12.27 -1.28
N ILE A 20 -5.97 13.07 -1.15
CA ILE A 20 -6.44 13.97 -2.21
C ILE A 20 -5.33 14.96 -2.60
N GLY A 21 -4.63 15.54 -1.62
CA GLY A 21 -3.50 16.45 -1.86
C GLY A 21 -2.36 15.80 -2.66
N LYS A 22 -2.02 14.53 -2.35
CA LYS A 22 -1.03 13.77 -3.13
C LYS A 22 -1.49 13.44 -4.55
N TYR A 23 -2.78 13.13 -4.72
CA TYR A 23 -3.36 12.90 -6.04
C TYR A 23 -3.31 14.17 -6.91
N VAL A 24 -3.65 15.34 -6.35
CA VAL A 24 -3.55 16.63 -7.05
C VAL A 24 -2.11 16.94 -7.48
N ARG A 25 -1.12 16.53 -6.69
CA ARG A 25 0.32 16.67 -7.03
C ARG A 25 0.82 15.67 -8.07
N LYS A 26 -0.06 14.80 -8.61
CA LYS A 26 0.27 13.72 -9.55
C LYS A 26 1.32 12.73 -9.00
N GLU A 27 1.48 12.68 -7.68
CA GLU A 27 2.35 11.69 -7.02
C GLU A 27 1.70 10.30 -6.97
N PHE A 28 0.38 10.22 -7.15
CA PHE A 28 -0.38 8.98 -7.20
C PHE A 28 -1.02 8.76 -8.56
N ASP A 29 -0.92 7.52 -9.05
CA ASP A 29 -1.73 7.03 -10.15
C ASP A 29 -3.20 6.87 -9.70
N TRP A 30 -4.14 6.89 -10.66
CA TRP A 30 -5.58 6.74 -10.40
C TRP A 30 -5.89 5.47 -9.59
N ARG A 31 -5.16 4.38 -9.84
CA ARG A 31 -5.29 3.12 -9.11
C ARG A 31 -4.89 3.22 -7.64
N GLU A 32 -3.87 4.01 -7.35
CA GLU A 32 -3.33 4.21 -6.01
C GLU A 32 -4.27 5.10 -5.20
N PHE A 33 -4.74 6.19 -5.80
CA PHE A 33 -5.78 7.04 -5.22
C PHE A 33 -7.03 6.24 -4.88
N LEU A 34 -7.58 5.47 -5.83
CA LEU A 34 -8.79 4.68 -5.60
C LEU A 34 -8.60 3.60 -4.52
N SER A 35 -7.41 3.01 -4.44
CA SER A 35 -7.06 2.04 -3.39
C SER A 35 -7.08 2.68 -2.00
N TRP A 36 -6.46 3.86 -1.86
CA TRP A 36 -6.39 4.58 -0.59
C TRP A 36 -7.74 5.15 -0.16
N GLU A 37 -8.49 5.76 -1.08
CA GLU A 37 -9.82 6.27 -0.81
C GLU A 37 -10.78 5.16 -0.39
N THR A 38 -10.74 3.99 -1.05
CA THR A 38 -11.57 2.84 -0.66
C THR A 38 -11.26 2.40 0.77
N LEU A 39 -9.97 2.34 1.13
CA LEU A 39 -9.54 1.94 2.47
C LEU A 39 -10.01 2.96 3.52
N LEU A 40 -9.82 4.25 3.27
CA LEU A 40 -10.27 5.32 4.17
C LEU A 40 -11.79 5.34 4.32
N LEU A 41 -12.54 5.10 3.24
CA LEU A 41 -14.00 5.03 3.26
C LEU A 41 -14.48 3.84 4.11
N ILE A 42 -13.85 2.68 3.98
CA ILE A 42 -14.12 1.52 4.84
C ILE A 42 -13.86 1.90 6.31
N MET A 43 -12.71 2.50 6.63
CA MET A 43 -12.39 2.92 8.00
C MET A 43 -13.38 3.97 8.54
N PHE A 44 -13.87 4.88 7.69
CA PHE A 44 -14.86 5.88 8.06
C PHE A 44 -16.19 5.26 8.42
N VAL A 45 -16.68 4.29 7.63
CA VAL A 45 -17.91 3.54 7.94
C VAL A 45 -17.76 2.79 9.27
N ILE A 46 -16.60 2.16 9.51
CA ILE A 46 -16.30 1.47 10.76
C ILE A 46 -16.33 2.44 11.96
N ALA A 47 -15.78 3.65 11.80
CA ALA A 47 -15.72 4.67 12.85
C ALA A 47 -17.07 5.28 13.21
N LEU A 48 -18.03 5.31 12.28
CA LEU A 48 -19.38 5.83 12.54
C LEU A 48 -20.21 4.89 13.45
N LYS A 49 -20.02 3.57 13.34
CA LYS A 49 -20.83 2.54 14.03
C LYS A 49 -19.98 1.39 14.60
N PRO A 50 -19.05 1.66 15.54
CA PRO A 50 -18.12 0.63 16.04
C PRO A 50 -18.83 -0.53 16.77
N LEU A 51 -19.93 -0.24 17.48
CA LEU A 51 -20.71 -1.24 18.23
C LEU A 51 -21.49 -2.20 17.32
N GLU A 52 -22.18 -1.67 16.31
CA GLU A 52 -22.97 -2.50 15.38
C GLU A 52 -22.06 -3.44 14.57
N LEU A 53 -20.91 -2.93 14.12
CA LEU A 53 -19.95 -3.73 13.37
C LEU A 53 -19.35 -4.86 14.24
N SER A 54 -18.99 -4.55 15.49
CA SER A 54 -18.47 -5.54 16.43
C SER A 54 -19.47 -6.68 16.67
N VAL A 55 -20.77 -6.38 16.76
CA VAL A 55 -21.82 -7.39 16.92
C VAL A 55 -22.04 -8.21 15.65
N THR A 56 -22.04 -7.57 14.47
CA THR A 56 -22.19 -8.27 13.18
C THR A 56 -21.02 -9.23 12.92
N ILE A 57 -19.79 -8.78 13.13
CA ILE A 57 -18.59 -9.61 12.95
C ILE A 57 -18.56 -10.73 13.98
N LYS A 58 -18.94 -10.46 15.23
CA LYS A 58 -19.10 -11.48 16.27
C LYS A 58 -20.04 -12.60 15.82
N ASN A 59 -21.22 -12.25 15.31
CA ASN A 59 -22.22 -13.22 14.88
C ASN A 59 -21.78 -14.02 13.65
N LEU A 60 -21.01 -13.41 12.76
CA LEU A 60 -20.47 -14.09 11.57
C LEU A 60 -19.33 -15.06 11.92
N LEU A 61 -18.41 -14.66 12.81
CA LEU A 61 -17.22 -15.46 13.16
C LEU A 61 -17.45 -16.43 14.35
N GLY A 62 -18.57 -16.31 15.06
CA GLY A 62 -18.90 -17.18 16.20
C GLY A 62 -18.04 -16.96 17.44
N LEU A 63 -17.33 -15.83 17.54
CA LEU A 63 -16.43 -15.52 18.66
C LEU A 63 -17.22 -14.96 19.86
N GLY A 64 -16.85 -15.32 21.09
CA GLY A 64 -17.60 -14.94 22.30
C GLY A 64 -17.64 -13.43 22.58
N ARG A 65 -16.60 -12.70 22.15
CA ARG A 65 -16.41 -11.26 22.37
C ARG A 65 -16.23 -10.54 21.04
N GLY A 66 -16.99 -9.47 20.82
CA GLY A 66 -16.93 -8.69 19.57
C GLY A 66 -15.62 -7.93 19.37
N LEU A 67 -14.86 -7.66 20.44
CA LEU A 67 -13.53 -7.08 20.38
C LEU A 67 -12.51 -8.05 19.76
N ASP A 68 -12.54 -9.31 20.17
CA ASP A 68 -11.58 -10.34 19.71
C ASP A 68 -11.80 -10.63 18.22
N ALA A 69 -13.07 -10.61 17.79
CA ALA A 69 -13.43 -10.76 16.39
C ALA A 69 -12.89 -9.62 15.51
N LEU A 70 -12.95 -8.38 16.00
CA LEU A 70 -12.34 -7.23 15.32
C LEU A 70 -10.81 -7.36 15.23
N PHE A 71 -10.15 -7.85 16.28
CA PHE A 71 -8.70 -8.08 16.27
C PHE A 71 -8.30 -9.12 15.24
N VAL A 72 -9.00 -10.26 15.18
CA VAL A 72 -8.71 -11.32 14.20
C VAL A 72 -8.83 -10.80 12.77
N VAL A 73 -9.92 -10.06 12.47
CA VAL A 73 -10.12 -9.45 11.15
C VAL A 73 -9.03 -8.42 10.84
N SER A 74 -8.68 -7.58 11.81
CA SER A 74 -7.65 -6.54 11.64
C SER A 74 -6.27 -7.14 11.38
N ILE A 75 -5.91 -8.20 12.10
CA ILE A 75 -4.64 -8.91 11.89
C ILE A 75 -4.63 -9.58 10.51
N GLY A 76 -5.73 -10.24 10.13
CA GLY A 76 -5.85 -10.83 8.80
C GLY A 76 -5.73 -9.79 7.68
N PHE A 77 -6.40 -8.65 7.83
CA PHE A 77 -6.32 -7.55 6.88
C PHE A 77 -4.91 -6.94 6.81
N ALA A 78 -4.26 -6.73 7.96
CA ALA A 78 -2.88 -6.25 8.02
C ALA A 78 -1.92 -7.23 7.33
N TYR A 79 -2.12 -8.54 7.50
CA TYR A 79 -1.33 -9.56 6.80
C TYR A 79 -1.49 -9.46 5.29
N LEU A 80 -2.72 -9.26 4.77
CA LEU A 80 -2.95 -9.05 3.34
C LEU A 80 -2.24 -7.79 2.82
N LEU A 81 -2.23 -6.70 3.59
CA LEU A 81 -1.51 -5.49 3.23
C LEU A 81 0.00 -5.71 3.20
N LEU A 82 0.55 -6.40 4.22
CA LEU A 82 1.96 -6.76 4.26
C LEU A 82 2.35 -7.67 3.09
N PHE A 83 1.50 -8.63 2.74
CA PHE A 83 1.69 -9.50 1.59
C PHE A 83 1.73 -8.70 0.28
N ARG A 84 0.85 -7.70 0.11
CA ARG A 84 0.89 -6.81 -1.05
C ARG A 84 2.19 -6.01 -1.12
N ILE A 85 2.68 -5.50 0.02
CA ILE A 85 3.96 -4.78 0.08
C ILE A 85 5.11 -5.73 -0.31
N TYR A 86 5.14 -6.94 0.25
CA TYR A 86 6.14 -7.95 -0.08
C TYR A 86 6.19 -8.23 -1.59
N MET A 87 5.03 -8.42 -2.23
CA MET A 87 4.94 -8.64 -3.68
C MET A 87 5.48 -7.45 -4.50
N ASN A 88 5.24 -6.23 -4.05
CA ASN A 88 5.78 -5.03 -4.70
C ASN A 88 7.30 -4.93 -4.56
N VAL A 89 7.83 -5.29 -3.39
CA VAL A 89 9.28 -5.34 -3.14
C VAL A 89 9.94 -6.40 -4.02
N ASP A 90 9.39 -7.62 -4.09
CA ASP A 90 9.90 -8.70 -4.96
C ASP A 90 9.92 -8.27 -6.44
N ARG A 91 8.88 -7.57 -6.91
CA ARG A 91 8.85 -7.03 -8.27
C ARG A 91 9.95 -5.99 -8.49
N ALA A 92 10.11 -5.05 -7.56
CA ALA A 92 11.13 -4.02 -7.66
C ALA A 92 12.54 -4.63 -7.68
N GLU A 93 12.80 -5.66 -6.87
CA GLU A 93 14.09 -6.37 -6.86
C GLU A 93 14.40 -7.04 -8.20
N ARG A 94 13.40 -7.66 -8.84
CA ARG A 94 13.54 -8.23 -10.19
C ARG A 94 13.84 -7.15 -11.24
N GLU A 95 13.11 -6.04 -11.22
CA GLU A 95 13.33 -4.93 -12.15
C GLU A 95 14.74 -4.33 -12.01
N ILE A 96 15.23 -4.17 -10.78
CA ILE A 96 16.62 -3.72 -10.51
C ILE A 96 17.64 -4.72 -11.06
N THR A 97 17.40 -6.02 -10.86
CA THR A 97 18.29 -7.07 -11.36
C THR A 97 18.37 -7.07 -12.88
N GLU A 98 17.22 -6.94 -13.56
CA GLU A 98 17.16 -6.85 -15.02
C GLU A 98 17.84 -5.58 -15.54
N LEU A 99 17.62 -4.44 -14.88
CA LEU A 99 18.24 -3.19 -15.23
C LEU A 99 19.77 -3.26 -15.11
N THR A 100 20.27 -3.81 -14.00
CA THR A 100 21.71 -3.98 -13.76
C THR A 100 22.35 -4.89 -14.82
N ARG A 101 21.66 -5.96 -15.22
CA ARG A 101 22.13 -6.85 -16.30
C ARG A 101 22.20 -6.13 -17.65
N LYS A 102 21.18 -5.34 -18.00
CA LYS A 102 21.18 -4.55 -19.25
C LYS A 102 22.32 -3.54 -19.27
N ILE A 103 22.51 -2.81 -18.16
CA ILE A 103 23.61 -1.85 -18.02
C ILE A 103 24.97 -2.54 -18.20
N ALA A 104 25.18 -3.71 -17.58
CA ALA A 104 26.44 -4.44 -17.71
C ALA A 104 26.75 -4.83 -19.17
N ILE A 105 25.75 -5.34 -19.90
CA ILE A 105 25.89 -5.72 -21.32
C ILE A 105 26.16 -4.49 -22.19
N GLU A 106 25.39 -3.40 -22.01
CA GLU A 106 25.61 -2.16 -22.77
C GLU A 106 27.01 -1.58 -22.52
N LEU A 107 27.51 -1.64 -21.29
CA LEU A 107 28.85 -1.17 -20.94
C LEU A 107 29.95 -2.02 -21.61
N GLU A 108 29.77 -3.34 -21.67
CA GLU A 108 30.68 -4.27 -22.36
C GLU A 108 30.71 -3.98 -23.88
N GLU A 109 29.56 -3.81 -24.51
CA GLU A 109 29.48 -3.46 -25.94
C GLU A 109 30.14 -2.11 -26.26
N ILE A 110 30.00 -1.13 -25.38
CA ILE A 110 30.66 0.18 -25.51
C ILE A 110 32.17 0.00 -25.43
N ASN A 111 32.67 -0.75 -24.45
CA ASN A 111 34.11 -1.02 -24.31
C ASN A 111 34.68 -1.75 -25.53
N GLU A 112 33.98 -2.75 -26.07
CA GLU A 112 34.42 -3.42 -27.30
C GLU A 112 34.50 -2.47 -28.50
N LYS A 113 33.55 -1.55 -28.62
CA LYS A 113 33.55 -0.55 -29.71
C LYS A 113 34.71 0.42 -29.54
N LEU A 114 35.02 0.84 -28.31
CA LEU A 114 36.17 1.70 -28.01
C LEU A 114 37.50 1.01 -28.36
N GLU A 115 37.69 -0.25 -27.97
CA GLU A 115 38.90 -1.01 -28.33
C GLU A 115 39.06 -1.14 -29.86
N LYS A 116 37.95 -1.33 -30.60
CA LYS A 116 37.98 -1.43 -32.07
C LYS A 116 38.35 -0.10 -32.72
N ILE A 117 38.04 1.03 -32.09
CA ILE A 117 38.43 2.37 -32.55
C ILE A 117 39.92 2.61 -32.27
N GLU A 118 40.39 2.30 -31.05
CA GLU A 118 41.80 2.44 -30.66
C GLU A 118 42.74 1.58 -31.52
N LYS A 119 42.32 0.36 -31.90
CA LYS A 119 43.10 -0.51 -32.78
C LYS A 119 43.13 -0.07 -34.25
N LYS A 120 42.30 0.91 -34.66
CA LYS A 120 42.20 1.42 -36.04
C LYS A 120 42.80 2.81 -36.24
N GLY A 121 43.03 3.58 -35.17
CA GLY A 121 43.74 4.85 -35.18
C GLY A 121 45.24 4.66 -34.99
#